data_AF-A0A431HW85-F1
#
_entry.id   AF-A0A431HW85-F1
#
_cell.length_a   1.000
_cell.length_b   1.000
_cell.length_c   1.000
_cell.angle_alpha   90.00
_cell.angle_beta   90.00
_cell.angle_gamma   90.00
#
_symmetry.space_group_name_H-M   'P 1'
#
loop_
_entity.id
_entity.type
_entity.pdbx_description
1 polymer ?
#
loop_
_entity_poly.entity_id
_entity_poly.type
_entity_poly.pdbx_seq_one_letter_code
_entity_poly.pdbx_strand_id
1 'polypeptide(L)'
;LSGYVLEDAAIDYLEQTPLEKLDPNNILDAQGIRKITELTATQHVETNNLQRNEQMQIKKKDVETQETILELERQQADAQAKQQREIASVRAREQAEALKIEAEERAKSEVARIQSEQLIAVQQENMQREKEVAENNRKRAVAIEEEKVVRARQLEIVDREKEVALQEIDKEKAVEVQKKAIADVIRERIVVERTVAEQEEAIKEVRVVSEADRSKKAIVIGAEAQAEEKLLLEVKAAEAQERRAKHKAVEDLTLAEARLKVAEKEAEAKKREAEGIEAIGAAPGLAQAKVQLASADATEKQGLVDAKVKIAAAEAVAKHGTAEADALRAKLLAEAEGKEKLGLADVQVKTADAQAIEARFQAEANGLREKFGAMREMSADTRAHEEFRLRLDNAHIQTLKAIDANTVIAKEQAVMLGSALGNAKIDIVGGEGDYFQKFIAALGTGKAIDGIIDKSQTLQLALKDHLNGERNFVDDAKGLLSSLGGASDELQNLSVAALLARVTSTGSNEQKAALQTLLSGLKGQP
;
A
#
# COMPACT_ATOMS: atom_id res chain seq x y z
N LEU A 1 -53.26 -31.31 -138.88
CA LEU A 1 -52.03 -31.92 -139.45
C LEU A 1 -51.01 -30.81 -139.62
N SER A 2 -49.73 -31.09 -139.30
CA SER A 2 -48.66 -30.20 -138.76
C SER A 2 -48.70 -30.24 -137.22
N GLY A 3 -47.90 -31.01 -136.48
CA GLY A 3 -46.64 -31.75 -136.71
C GLY A 3 -45.87 -31.62 -135.39
N TYR A 4 -45.45 -32.71 -134.75
CA TYR A 4 -44.67 -32.65 -133.51
C TYR A 4 -43.31 -32.03 -133.79
N VAL A 5 -43.09 -30.78 -133.36
CA VAL A 5 -41.78 -30.11 -133.33
C VAL A 5 -41.28 -30.18 -131.89
N LEU A 6 -40.11 -30.78 -131.69
CA LEU A 6 -39.39 -30.73 -130.42
C LEU A 6 -38.61 -29.41 -130.40
N GLU A 7 -39.09 -28.43 -129.63
CA GLU A 7 -38.33 -27.23 -129.28
C GLU A 7 -37.52 -27.52 -128.02
N ASP A 8 -36.21 -27.34 -128.11
CA ASP A 8 -35.30 -27.42 -126.96
C ASP A 8 -35.31 -26.04 -126.28
N ALA A 9 -35.93 -25.96 -125.11
CA ALA A 9 -36.05 -24.74 -124.33
C ALA A 9 -35.21 -24.85 -123.05
N ALA A 10 -34.20 -24.01 -122.92
CA ALA A 10 -33.45 -23.87 -121.69
C ALA A 10 -34.24 -22.99 -120.70
N ILE A 11 -34.44 -23.48 -119.47
CA ILE A 11 -35.05 -22.69 -118.40
C ILE A 11 -33.94 -21.82 -117.79
N ASP A 12 -33.91 -20.54 -118.15
CA ASP A 12 -32.93 -19.57 -117.62
C ASP A 12 -33.20 -19.17 -116.17
N TYR A 13 -34.44 -19.29 -115.70
CA TYR A 13 -34.84 -18.90 -114.36
C TYR A 13 -36.02 -19.75 -113.89
N LEU A 14 -35.81 -20.44 -112.77
CA LEU A 14 -36.84 -21.21 -112.10
C LEU A 14 -36.98 -20.68 -110.67
N GLU A 15 -37.97 -19.82 -110.47
CA GLU A 15 -38.41 -19.43 -109.13
C GLU A 15 -39.87 -19.80 -108.92
N GLN A 16 -40.25 -19.83 -107.65
CA GLN A 16 -41.62 -20.05 -107.25
C GLN A 16 -42.54 -18.98 -107.81
N THR A 17 -43.66 -19.42 -108.39
CA THR A 17 -44.72 -18.50 -108.82
C THR A 17 -45.24 -17.69 -107.63
N PRO A 18 -45.31 -16.34 -107.73
CA PRO A 18 -45.85 -15.50 -106.67
C PRO A 18 -47.28 -15.90 -106.30
N LEU A 19 -47.61 -15.83 -105.01
CA LEU A 19 -48.89 -16.28 -104.46
C LEU A 19 -50.11 -15.64 -105.15
N GLU A 20 -49.97 -14.38 -105.58
CA GLU A 20 -51.01 -13.60 -106.27
C GLU A 20 -51.40 -14.14 -107.65
N LYS A 21 -50.54 -14.97 -108.26
CA LYS A 21 -50.76 -15.56 -109.59
C LYS A 21 -51.29 -16.99 -109.54
N LEU A 22 -51.52 -17.54 -108.34
CA LEU A 22 -52.05 -18.89 -108.13
C LEU A 22 -53.58 -18.81 -107.97
N ASP A 23 -54.34 -19.69 -108.65
CA ASP A 23 -55.81 -19.72 -108.54
C ASP A 23 -56.26 -20.58 -107.34
N PRO A 24 -56.94 -20.02 -106.33
CA PRO A 24 -57.43 -20.77 -105.18
C PRO A 24 -58.43 -21.88 -105.53
N ASN A 25 -59.08 -21.81 -106.70
CA ASN A 25 -60.05 -22.81 -107.13
C ASN A 25 -59.42 -23.96 -107.92
N ASN A 26 -58.12 -23.88 -108.26
CA ASN A 26 -57.37 -24.96 -108.90
C ASN A 26 -56.73 -25.86 -107.83
N ILE A 27 -56.90 -27.19 -107.97
CA ILE A 27 -56.48 -28.15 -106.94
C ILE A 27 -54.96 -28.22 -106.74
N LEU A 28 -54.17 -28.02 -107.80
CA LEU A 28 -52.70 -28.03 -107.72
C LEU A 28 -52.20 -26.74 -107.06
N ASP A 29 -52.77 -25.60 -107.47
CA ASP A 29 -52.42 -24.29 -106.94
C ASP A 29 -52.82 -24.15 -105.46
N ALA A 30 -53.99 -24.66 -105.06
CA ALA A 30 -54.43 -24.67 -103.66
C ALA A 30 -53.51 -25.50 -102.74
N GLN A 31 -53.00 -26.65 -103.23
CA GLN A 31 -52.00 -27.42 -102.48
C GLN A 31 -50.66 -26.68 -102.40
N GLY A 32 -50.27 -26.01 -103.48
CA GLY A 32 -49.10 -25.13 -103.54
C GLY A 32 -49.19 -24.00 -102.50
N ILE A 33 -50.28 -23.22 -102.53
CA ILE A 33 -50.56 -22.14 -101.56
C ILE A 33 -50.48 -22.66 -100.14
N ARG A 34 -51.17 -23.78 -99.82
CA ARG A 34 -51.13 -24.37 -98.49
C ARG A 34 -49.71 -24.71 -98.05
N LYS A 35 -48.90 -25.32 -98.94
CA LYS A 35 -47.54 -25.75 -98.60
C LYS A 35 -46.59 -24.56 -98.43
N ILE A 36 -46.74 -23.52 -99.25
CA ILE A 36 -46.00 -22.26 -99.13
C ILE A 36 -46.33 -21.61 -97.79
N THR A 37 -47.61 -21.42 -97.49
CA THR A 37 -48.04 -20.80 -96.23
C THR A 37 -47.53 -21.58 -95.01
N GLU A 38 -47.56 -22.92 -95.05
CA GLU A 38 -47.02 -23.77 -93.98
C GLU A 38 -45.51 -23.57 -93.77
N LEU A 39 -44.72 -23.61 -94.85
CA LEU A 39 -43.27 -23.45 -94.77
C LEU A 39 -42.88 -22.02 -94.36
N THR A 40 -43.54 -21.01 -94.91
CA THR A 40 -43.31 -19.61 -94.57
C THR A 40 -43.69 -19.33 -93.11
N ALA A 41 -44.80 -19.87 -92.62
CA ALA A 41 -45.18 -19.75 -91.21
C ALA A 41 -44.15 -20.42 -90.29
N THR A 42 -43.68 -21.63 -90.64
CA THR A 42 -42.65 -22.34 -89.88
C THR A 42 -41.36 -21.50 -89.82
N GLN A 43 -40.91 -20.97 -90.96
CA GLN A 43 -39.71 -20.13 -91.03
C GLN A 43 -39.87 -18.83 -90.25
N HIS A 44 -41.05 -18.21 -90.25
CA HIS A 44 -41.32 -17.02 -89.44
C HIS A 44 -41.27 -17.31 -87.94
N VAL A 45 -41.81 -18.44 -87.50
CA VAL A 45 -41.73 -18.87 -86.10
C VAL A 45 -40.27 -19.11 -85.70
N GLU A 46 -39.49 -19.82 -86.53
CA GLU A 46 -38.07 -20.02 -86.27
C GLU A 46 -37.28 -18.71 -86.24
N THR A 47 -37.54 -17.81 -87.19
CA THR A 47 -36.91 -16.49 -87.23
C THR A 47 -37.25 -15.68 -85.98
N ASN A 48 -38.50 -15.71 -85.52
CA ASN A 48 -38.91 -15.04 -84.29
C ASN A 48 -38.23 -15.65 -83.06
N ASN A 49 -38.16 -16.99 -82.98
CA ASN A 49 -37.49 -17.68 -81.89
C ASN A 49 -35.99 -17.33 -81.82
N LEU A 50 -35.31 -17.28 -82.96
CA LEU A 50 -33.91 -16.85 -83.03
C LEU A 50 -33.74 -15.40 -82.56
N GLN A 51 -34.59 -14.47 -83.03
CA GLN A 51 -34.57 -13.08 -82.59
C GLN A 51 -34.84 -12.93 -81.08
N ARG A 52 -35.78 -13.70 -80.52
CA ARG A 52 -36.08 -13.69 -79.08
C ARG A 52 -34.95 -14.29 -78.26
N ASN A 53 -34.33 -15.36 -78.75
CA ASN A 53 -33.17 -15.98 -78.09
C ASN A 53 -31.95 -15.04 -78.10
N GLU A 54 -31.69 -14.36 -79.22
CA GLU A 54 -30.66 -13.33 -79.32
C GLU A 54 -30.90 -12.20 -78.30
N GLN A 55 -32.12 -11.65 -78.26
CA GLN A 55 -32.50 -10.63 -77.27
C GLN A 55 -32.30 -11.11 -75.83
N MET A 56 -32.69 -12.36 -75.53
CA MET A 56 -32.51 -12.97 -74.22
C MET A 56 -31.03 -13.10 -73.84
N GLN A 57 -30.19 -13.56 -74.77
CA GLN A 57 -28.75 -13.73 -74.53
C GLN A 57 -28.04 -12.41 -74.31
N ILE A 58 -28.35 -11.38 -75.11
CA ILE A 58 -27.83 -10.03 -74.92
C ILE A 58 -28.25 -9.53 -73.54
N LYS A 59 -29.55 -9.60 -73.21
CA LYS A 59 -30.06 -9.11 -71.94
C LYS A 59 -29.45 -9.84 -70.74
N LYS A 60 -29.24 -11.16 -70.85
CA LYS A 60 -28.57 -11.97 -69.82
C LYS A 60 -27.14 -11.48 -69.60
N LYS A 61 -26.38 -11.27 -70.67
CA LYS A 61 -25.00 -10.80 -70.60
C LYS A 61 -24.90 -9.38 -70.03
N ASP A 62 -25.84 -8.51 -70.37
CA ASP A 62 -25.93 -7.16 -69.80
C ASP A 62 -26.18 -7.21 -68.29
N VAL A 63 -27.10 -8.08 -67.83
CA VAL A 63 -27.39 -8.24 -66.40
C VAL A 63 -26.18 -8.80 -65.66
N GLU A 64 -25.53 -9.85 -66.17
CA GLU A 64 -24.31 -10.41 -65.58
C GLU A 64 -23.18 -9.36 -65.52
N THR A 65 -23.03 -8.56 -66.57
CA THR A 65 -22.03 -7.47 -66.60
C THR A 65 -22.36 -6.39 -65.57
N GLN A 66 -23.64 -6.02 -65.42
CA GLN A 66 -24.06 -5.04 -64.42
C GLN A 66 -23.86 -5.55 -62.99
N GLU A 67 -24.18 -6.81 -62.72
CA GLU A 67 -23.97 -7.45 -61.41
C GLU A 67 -22.48 -7.47 -61.05
N THR A 68 -21.62 -7.85 -61.99
CA THR A 68 -20.16 -7.85 -61.78
C THR A 68 -19.59 -6.45 -61.56
N ILE A 69 -20.07 -5.44 -62.29
CA ILE A 69 -19.70 -4.03 -62.06
C ILE A 69 -20.09 -3.61 -60.64
N LEU A 70 -21.33 -3.85 -60.23
CA LEU A 70 -21.82 -3.46 -58.89
C LEU A 70 -21.05 -4.17 -57.77
N GLU A 71 -20.66 -5.43 -57.97
CA GLU A 71 -19.85 -6.16 -57.00
C GLU A 71 -18.43 -5.59 -56.89
N LEU A 72 -17.79 -5.23 -58.02
CA LEU A 72 -16.49 -4.57 -58.02
C LEU A 72 -16.54 -3.19 -57.37
N GLU A 73 -17.60 -2.40 -57.63
CA GLU A 73 -17.83 -1.11 -56.98
C GLU A 73 -18.00 -1.27 -55.47
N ARG A 74 -18.75 -2.29 -55.01
CA ARG A 74 -18.87 -2.61 -53.59
C ARG A 74 -17.51 -2.95 -52.97
N GLN A 75 -16.72 -3.81 -53.64
CA GLN A 75 -15.38 -4.18 -53.15
C GLN A 75 -14.44 -2.96 -53.07
N GLN A 76 -14.50 -2.06 -54.06
CA GLN A 76 -13.74 -0.82 -54.05
C GLN A 76 -14.14 0.09 -52.89
N ALA A 77 -15.45 0.27 -52.66
CA ALA A 77 -15.97 1.08 -51.56
C ALA A 77 -15.55 0.51 -50.19
N ASP A 78 -15.67 -0.81 -50.00
CA ASP A 78 -15.25 -1.48 -48.76
C ASP A 78 -13.74 -1.34 -48.52
N ALA A 79 -12.92 -1.50 -49.56
CA ALA A 79 -11.48 -1.32 -49.47
C ALA A 79 -11.10 0.12 -49.10
N GLN A 80 -11.74 1.12 -49.72
CA GLN A 80 -11.53 2.54 -49.40
C GLN A 80 -11.96 2.87 -47.97
N ALA A 81 -13.12 2.38 -47.52
CA ALA A 81 -13.59 2.57 -46.16
C ALA A 81 -12.64 1.92 -45.13
N LYS A 82 -12.15 0.71 -45.42
CA LYS A 82 -11.16 0.02 -44.59
C LYS A 82 -9.85 0.81 -44.51
N GLN A 83 -9.33 1.29 -45.64
CA GLN A 83 -8.13 2.13 -45.69
C GLN A 83 -8.31 3.42 -44.88
N GLN A 84 -9.44 4.12 -45.03
CA GLN A 84 -9.73 5.33 -44.26
C GLN A 84 -9.79 5.05 -42.76
N ARG A 85 -10.42 3.94 -42.35
CA ARG A 85 -10.48 3.52 -40.95
C ARG A 85 -9.09 3.21 -40.38
N GLU A 86 -8.26 2.51 -41.14
CA GLU A 86 -6.88 2.19 -40.74
C GLU A 86 -6.03 3.46 -40.61
N ILE A 87 -6.11 4.38 -41.58
CA ILE A 87 -5.41 5.67 -41.51
C ILE A 87 -5.87 6.47 -40.29
N ALA A 88 -7.17 6.56 -40.04
CA ALA A 88 -7.71 7.28 -38.88
C ALA A 88 -7.25 6.64 -37.56
N SER A 89 -7.28 5.30 -37.47
CA SER A 89 -6.81 4.58 -36.29
C SER A 89 -5.32 4.77 -36.04
N VAL A 90 -4.49 4.70 -37.08
CA VAL A 90 -3.04 4.92 -36.97
C VAL A 90 -2.77 6.37 -36.58
N ARG A 91 -3.41 7.35 -37.22
CA ARG A 91 -3.25 8.76 -36.86
C ARG A 91 -3.64 9.04 -35.41
N ALA A 92 -4.77 8.49 -34.93
CA ALA A 92 -5.20 8.65 -33.55
C ALA A 92 -4.20 8.03 -32.57
N ARG A 93 -3.65 6.86 -32.89
CA ARG A 93 -2.63 6.18 -32.08
C ARG A 93 -1.32 6.97 -32.02
N GLU A 94 -0.81 7.43 -33.16
CA GLU A 94 0.41 8.24 -33.24
C GLU A 94 0.25 9.58 -32.51
N GLN A 95 -0.92 10.23 -32.63
CA GLN A 95 -1.20 11.46 -31.88
C GLN A 95 -1.26 11.23 -30.37
N ALA A 96 -1.88 10.13 -29.93
CA ALA A 96 -1.92 9.79 -28.51
C ALA A 96 -0.52 9.48 -27.95
N GLU A 97 0.31 8.75 -28.71
CA GLU A 97 1.69 8.45 -28.32
C GLU A 97 2.55 9.73 -28.29
N ALA A 98 2.40 10.60 -29.29
CA ALA A 98 3.11 11.88 -29.33
C ALA A 98 2.76 12.77 -28.13
N LEU A 99 1.47 12.89 -27.78
CA LEU A 99 1.02 13.65 -26.60
C LEU A 99 1.54 13.05 -25.29
N LYS A 100 1.60 11.71 -25.21
CA LYS A 100 2.15 11.01 -24.05
C LYS A 100 3.65 11.29 -23.89
N ILE A 101 4.42 11.16 -24.97
CA ILE A 101 5.86 11.45 -24.98
C ILE A 101 6.11 12.93 -24.63
N GLU A 102 5.32 13.85 -25.19
CA GLU A 102 5.43 15.27 -24.87
C GLU A 102 5.16 15.55 -23.38
N ALA A 103 4.14 14.93 -22.79
CA ALA A 103 3.84 15.04 -21.37
C ALA A 103 4.96 14.44 -20.50
N GLU A 104 5.52 13.29 -20.89
CA GLU A 104 6.65 12.64 -20.20
C GLU A 104 7.92 13.51 -20.23
N GLU A 105 8.28 14.05 -21.39
CA GLU A 105 9.43 14.94 -21.53
C GLU A 105 9.24 16.26 -20.77
N ARG A 106 8.03 16.83 -20.76
CA ARG A 106 7.71 17.98 -19.91
C ARG A 106 7.84 17.65 -18.43
N ALA A 107 7.29 16.52 -17.98
CA ALA A 107 7.40 16.10 -16.58
C ALA A 107 8.86 15.92 -16.17
N LYS A 108 9.69 15.32 -17.03
CA LYS A 108 11.12 15.16 -16.80
C LYS A 108 11.85 16.50 -16.73
N SER A 109 11.51 17.44 -17.62
CA SER A 109 12.04 18.80 -17.60
C SER A 109 11.67 19.54 -16.31
N GLU A 110 10.41 19.45 -15.87
CA GLU A 110 9.94 20.07 -14.63
C GLU A 110 10.60 19.46 -13.39
N VAL A 111 10.76 18.13 -13.35
CA VAL A 111 11.48 17.46 -12.25
C VAL A 111 12.94 17.95 -12.18
N ALA A 112 13.62 18.06 -13.32
CA ALA A 112 14.99 18.58 -13.36
C ALA A 112 15.04 20.06 -12.91
N ARG A 113 14.07 20.88 -13.30
CA ARG A 113 13.93 22.27 -12.87
C ARG A 113 13.73 22.37 -11.35
N ILE A 114 12.78 21.62 -10.80
CA ILE A 114 12.48 21.60 -9.36
C ILE A 114 13.69 21.13 -8.56
N GLN A 115 14.40 20.08 -9.01
CA GLN A 115 15.62 19.63 -8.35
C GLN A 115 16.71 20.70 -8.36
N SER A 116 16.89 21.40 -9.48
CA SER A 116 17.83 22.52 -9.57
C SER A 116 17.44 23.67 -8.64
N GLU A 117 16.16 24.06 -8.61
CA GLU A 117 15.64 25.09 -7.70
C GLU A 117 15.79 24.70 -6.24
N GLN A 118 15.51 23.45 -5.88
CA GLN A 118 15.68 22.93 -4.53
C GLN A 118 17.15 22.97 -4.10
N LEU A 119 18.08 22.57 -4.97
CA LEU A 119 19.52 22.65 -4.70
C LEU A 119 19.96 24.10 -4.50
N ILE A 120 19.50 25.03 -5.35
CA ILE A 120 19.80 26.46 -5.21
C ILE A 120 19.24 27.00 -3.88
N ALA A 121 17.99 26.68 -3.55
CA ALA A 121 17.36 27.13 -2.31
C ALA A 121 18.09 26.61 -1.06
N VAL A 122 18.46 25.32 -1.03
CA VAL A 122 19.23 24.73 0.08
C VAL A 122 20.60 25.39 0.20
N GLN A 123 21.29 25.66 -0.92
CA GLN A 123 22.58 26.35 -0.89
C GLN A 123 22.45 27.81 -0.43
N GLN A 124 21.38 28.51 -0.84
CA GLN A 124 21.08 29.86 -0.37
C GLN A 124 20.80 29.89 1.13
N GLU A 125 20.02 28.94 1.65
CA GLU A 125 19.72 28.82 3.07
C GLU A 125 20.98 28.48 3.89
N ASN A 126 21.81 27.56 3.39
CA ASN A 126 23.10 27.25 4.00
C ASN A 126 24.01 28.48 4.05
N MET A 127 24.10 29.24 2.96
CA MET A 127 24.86 30.50 2.92
C MET A 127 24.29 31.53 3.91
N GLN A 128 22.97 31.67 4.03
CA GLN A 128 22.36 32.55 5.03
C GLN A 128 22.70 32.11 6.45
N ARG A 129 22.60 30.80 6.74
CA ARG A 129 22.97 30.23 8.03
C ARG A 129 24.44 30.48 8.35
N GLU A 130 25.33 30.32 7.39
CA GLU A 130 26.76 30.63 7.56
C GLU A 130 27.00 32.12 7.84
N LYS A 131 26.29 33.02 7.16
CA LYS A 131 26.35 34.46 7.42
C LYS A 131 25.86 34.78 8.84
N GLU A 132 24.75 34.20 9.27
CA GLU A 132 24.21 34.40 10.63
C GLU A 132 25.15 33.85 11.71
N VAL A 133 25.73 32.66 11.48
CA VAL A 133 26.72 32.07 12.39
C VAL A 133 27.97 32.94 12.44
N ALA A 134 28.45 33.44 11.30
CA ALA A 134 29.59 34.36 11.25
C ALA A 134 29.28 35.69 11.96
N GLU A 135 28.08 36.23 11.79
CA GLU A 135 27.64 37.46 12.46
C GLU A 135 27.53 37.25 13.98
N ASN A 136 26.95 36.13 14.42
CA ASN A 136 26.87 35.78 15.84
C ASN A 136 28.24 35.52 16.45
N ASN A 137 29.14 34.85 15.72
CA ASN A 137 30.52 34.67 16.15
C ASN A 137 31.26 36.01 16.24
N ARG A 138 31.03 36.93 15.29
CA ARG A 138 31.56 38.30 15.36
C ARG A 138 31.01 39.06 16.56
N LYS A 139 29.70 39.02 16.82
CA LYS A 139 29.06 39.64 17.99
C LYS A 139 29.62 39.08 19.29
N ARG A 140 29.80 37.75 19.38
CA ARG A 140 30.45 37.10 20.53
C ARG A 140 31.90 37.54 20.70
N ALA A 141 32.68 37.60 19.62
CA ALA A 141 34.07 38.05 19.68
C ALA A 141 34.16 39.52 20.15
N VAL A 142 33.29 40.40 19.65
CA VAL A 142 33.21 41.80 20.11
C VAL A 142 32.83 41.87 21.58
N ALA A 143 31.81 41.13 22.03
CA ALA A 143 31.40 41.10 23.43
C ALA A 143 32.50 40.58 24.38
N ILE A 144 33.26 39.56 23.95
CA ILE A 144 34.41 39.04 24.71
C ILE A 144 35.52 40.09 24.82
N GLU A 145 35.83 40.80 23.73
CA GLU A 145 36.82 41.87 23.77
C GLU A 145 36.34 43.07 24.61
N GLU A 146 35.06 43.44 24.55
CA GLU A 146 34.47 44.44 25.44
C GLU A 146 34.58 44.03 26.91
N GLU A 147 34.25 42.79 27.26
CA GLU A 147 34.37 42.28 28.62
C GLU A 147 35.84 42.28 29.08
N LYS A 148 36.78 41.87 28.22
CA LYS A 148 38.23 41.95 28.51
C LYS A 148 38.68 43.39 28.77
N VAL A 149 38.22 44.35 27.97
CA VAL A 149 38.54 45.77 28.16
C VAL A 149 37.97 46.29 29.47
N VAL A 150 36.72 45.94 29.81
CA VAL A 150 36.11 46.31 31.09
C VAL A 150 36.87 45.69 32.27
N ARG A 151 37.24 44.41 32.18
CA ARG A 151 38.01 43.71 33.20
C ARG A 151 39.41 44.30 33.37
N ALA A 152 40.10 44.64 32.27
CA ALA A 152 41.39 45.31 32.29
C ALA A 152 41.29 46.70 32.93
N ARG A 153 40.25 47.48 32.60
CA ARG A 153 39.99 48.79 33.21
C ARG A 153 39.68 48.68 34.71
N GLN A 154 38.94 47.66 35.13
CA GLN A 154 38.67 47.40 36.55
C GLN A 154 39.94 47.01 37.30
N LEU A 155 40.80 46.17 36.71
CA LEU A 155 42.10 45.83 37.29
C LEU A 155 43.01 47.06 37.42
N GLU A 156 43.06 47.92 36.39
CA GLU A 156 43.82 49.17 36.44
C GLU A 156 43.30 50.12 37.53
N ILE A 157 41.97 50.20 37.73
CA ILE A 157 41.37 50.96 38.84
C ILE A 157 41.82 50.37 40.19
N VAL A 158 41.77 49.05 40.36
CA VAL A 158 42.19 48.37 41.60
C VAL A 158 43.69 48.56 41.85
N ASP A 159 44.54 48.45 40.83
CA ASP A 159 45.97 48.66 40.94
C ASP A 159 46.28 50.13 41.32
N ARG A 160 45.58 51.09 40.71
CA ARG A 160 45.67 52.50 41.07
C ARG A 160 45.19 52.77 42.51
N GLU A 161 44.07 52.19 42.92
CA GLU A 161 43.57 52.31 44.31
C GLU A 161 44.54 51.70 45.31
N LYS A 162 45.16 50.57 44.98
CA LYS A 162 46.20 49.93 45.79
C LYS A 162 47.47 50.79 45.87
N GLU A 163 47.91 51.40 44.77
CA GLU A 163 49.03 52.34 44.77
C GLU A 163 48.72 53.59 45.60
N VAL A 164 47.54 54.17 45.45
CA VAL A 164 47.08 55.31 46.26
C VAL A 164 47.02 54.92 47.74
N ALA A 165 46.45 53.76 48.08
CA ALA A 165 46.39 53.29 49.46
C ALA A 165 47.79 53.02 50.04
N LEU A 166 48.72 52.46 49.26
CA LEU A 166 50.11 52.29 49.69
C LEU A 166 50.81 53.64 49.92
N GLN A 167 50.58 54.63 49.06
CA GLN A 167 51.09 55.99 49.27
C GLN A 167 50.45 56.68 50.47
N GLU A 168 49.16 56.46 50.73
CA GLU A 168 48.49 56.93 51.94
C GLU A 168 49.06 56.28 53.20
N ILE A 169 49.30 54.96 53.17
CA ILE A 169 49.96 54.23 54.26
C ILE A 169 51.38 54.75 54.48
N ASP A 170 52.17 54.97 53.42
CA ASP A 170 53.53 55.50 53.55
C ASP A 170 53.52 56.96 54.07
N LYS A 171 52.53 57.76 53.65
CA LYS A 171 52.30 59.11 54.18
C LYS A 171 51.88 59.05 55.65
N GLU A 172 50.96 58.18 56.04
CA GLU A 172 50.54 57.98 57.43
C GLU A 172 51.69 57.47 58.28
N LYS A 173 52.48 56.52 57.79
CA LYS A 173 53.68 56.02 58.46
C LYS A 173 54.73 57.11 58.62
N ALA A 174 54.95 57.94 57.61
CA ALA A 174 55.83 59.10 57.73
C ALA A 174 55.29 60.11 58.77
N VAL A 175 53.98 60.38 58.77
CA VAL A 175 53.32 61.22 59.77
C VAL A 175 53.41 60.58 61.16
N GLU A 176 53.31 59.27 61.29
CA GLU A 176 53.39 58.55 62.55
C GLU A 176 54.82 58.52 63.10
N VAL A 177 55.83 58.40 62.25
CA VAL A 177 57.25 58.58 62.62
C VAL A 177 57.50 60.00 63.09
N GLN A 178 56.97 61.02 62.39
CA GLN A 178 57.06 62.41 62.83
C GLN A 178 56.29 62.66 64.12
N LYS A 179 55.09 62.09 64.28
CA LYS A 179 54.31 62.13 65.53
C LYS A 179 55.04 61.43 66.67
N LYS A 180 55.76 60.34 66.41
CA LYS A 180 56.59 59.64 67.39
C LYS A 180 57.80 60.48 67.79
N ALA A 181 58.47 61.13 66.85
CA ALA A 181 59.54 62.08 67.15
C ALA A 181 59.03 63.29 67.96
N ILE A 182 57.86 63.83 67.60
CA ILE A 182 57.18 64.88 68.37
C ILE A 182 56.77 64.36 69.76
N ALA A 183 56.27 63.13 69.87
CA ALA A 183 55.89 62.51 71.13
C ALA A 183 57.11 62.22 72.02
N ASP A 184 58.28 61.95 71.46
CA ASP A 184 59.52 61.76 72.22
C ASP A 184 60.09 63.10 72.71
N VAL A 185 60.03 64.18 71.91
CA VAL A 185 60.33 65.56 72.37
C VAL A 185 59.31 66.04 73.41
N ILE A 186 58.03 65.70 73.22
CA ILE A 186 56.98 65.96 74.19
C ILE A 186 57.20 65.10 75.45
N ARG A 187 57.68 63.86 75.37
CA ARG A 187 58.05 63.07 76.56
C ARG A 187 59.22 63.69 77.31
N GLU A 188 60.25 64.17 76.63
CA GLU A 188 61.36 64.87 77.27
C GLU A 188 60.90 66.17 77.94
N ARG A 189 59.96 66.90 77.32
CA ARG A 189 59.35 68.11 77.92
C ARG A 189 58.36 67.79 79.06
N ILE A 190 57.57 66.73 78.90
CA ILE A 190 56.60 66.25 79.90
C ILE A 190 57.35 65.66 81.09
N VAL A 191 58.49 64.98 80.97
CA VAL A 191 59.25 64.50 82.15
C VAL A 191 59.74 65.67 83.01
N VAL A 192 60.01 66.83 82.41
CA VAL A 192 60.42 68.05 83.13
C VAL A 192 59.21 68.85 83.66
N GLU A 193 58.07 68.86 82.96
CA GLU A 193 56.83 69.53 83.44
C GLU A 193 56.04 68.66 84.45
N ARG A 194 56.06 67.34 84.28
CA ARG A 194 55.39 66.33 85.12
C ARG A 194 56.04 66.20 86.49
N THR A 195 57.36 66.40 86.61
CA THR A 195 58.04 66.44 87.91
C THR A 195 57.65 67.65 88.77
N VAL A 196 57.12 68.72 88.17
CA VAL A 196 56.67 69.93 88.87
C VAL A 196 55.15 69.90 89.12
N ALA A 197 54.36 69.31 88.21
CA ALA A 197 52.89 69.23 88.33
C ALA A 197 52.37 68.00 89.11
N GLU A 198 53.10 66.88 89.16
CA GLU A 198 52.70 65.69 89.94
C GLU A 198 52.69 65.94 91.47
N GLN A 199 53.37 66.98 91.95
CA GLN A 199 53.35 67.33 93.37
C GLN A 199 52.11 68.14 93.79
N GLU A 200 51.45 68.87 92.87
CA GLU A 200 50.40 69.83 93.25
C GLU A 200 48.96 69.36 92.98
N GLU A 201 48.69 68.52 91.98
CA GLU A 201 47.30 68.07 91.68
C GLU A 201 46.93 66.66 92.17
N ALA A 202 47.92 65.82 92.54
CA ALA A 202 47.70 64.45 93.01
C ALA A 202 46.88 64.33 94.31
N ILE A 203 46.66 65.42 95.03
CA ILE A 203 45.87 65.44 96.28
C ILE A 203 44.35 65.65 96.04
N LYS A 204 43.91 66.14 94.88
CA LYS A 204 42.50 66.53 94.68
C LYS A 204 41.65 65.66 93.75
N GLU A 205 42.22 64.94 92.79
CA GLU A 205 41.43 64.25 91.75
C GLU A 205 41.12 62.76 92.05
N VAL A 206 41.90 62.12 92.93
CA VAL A 206 41.82 60.67 93.21
C VAL A 206 40.54 60.24 93.95
N ARG A 207 39.75 61.17 94.51
CA ARG A 207 38.68 60.79 95.46
C ARG A 207 37.29 60.54 94.83
N VAL A 208 37.00 60.94 93.60
CA VAL A 208 35.58 60.92 93.13
C VAL A 208 35.33 60.17 91.82
N VAL A 209 36.33 60.00 90.95
CA VAL A 209 36.08 59.42 89.60
C VAL A 209 36.41 57.92 89.49
N SER A 210 37.31 57.39 90.32
CA SER A 210 37.85 56.02 90.13
C SER A 210 36.96 54.85 90.59
N GLU A 211 35.95 55.08 91.45
CA GLU A 211 35.06 54.00 91.92
C GLU A 211 33.89 53.72 90.95
N ALA A 212 33.39 54.73 90.22
CA ALA A 212 32.25 54.58 89.33
C ALA A 212 32.59 53.86 88.01
N ASP A 213 33.79 54.10 87.44
CA ASP A 213 34.18 53.52 86.15
C ASP A 213 34.75 52.10 86.25
N ARG A 214 35.26 51.68 87.42
CA ARG A 214 35.72 50.30 87.66
C ARG A 214 34.56 49.33 87.82
N SER A 215 33.49 49.72 88.50
CA SER A 215 32.34 48.85 88.78
C SER A 215 31.57 48.49 87.49
N LYS A 216 31.34 49.47 86.61
CA LYS A 216 30.61 49.24 85.34
C LYS A 216 31.39 48.35 84.37
N LYS A 217 32.70 48.56 84.21
CA LYS A 217 33.54 47.73 83.34
C LYS A 217 33.74 46.31 83.89
N ALA A 218 33.85 46.15 85.21
CA ALA A 218 33.94 44.82 85.82
C ALA A 218 32.68 43.97 85.60
N ILE A 219 31.48 44.59 85.66
CA ILE A 219 30.21 43.87 85.48
C ILE A 219 30.02 43.42 84.02
N VAL A 220 30.35 44.26 83.04
CA VAL A 220 30.20 43.91 81.61
C VAL A 220 31.21 42.83 81.20
N ILE A 221 32.48 42.98 81.58
CA ILE A 221 33.53 42.01 81.27
C ILE A 221 33.25 40.67 81.98
N GLY A 222 32.72 40.70 83.21
CA GLY A 222 32.31 39.49 83.91
C GLY A 222 31.13 38.78 83.24
N ALA A 223 30.15 39.53 82.75
CA ALA A 223 28.99 38.97 82.05
C ALA A 223 29.36 38.39 80.67
N GLU A 224 30.23 39.06 79.92
CA GLU A 224 30.74 38.58 78.63
C GLU A 224 31.61 37.34 78.80
N ALA A 225 32.51 37.33 79.78
CA ALA A 225 33.33 36.16 80.08
C ALA A 225 32.47 34.94 80.50
N GLN A 226 31.42 35.15 81.29
CA GLN A 226 30.51 34.06 81.68
C GLN A 226 29.65 33.55 80.52
N ALA A 227 29.27 34.41 79.57
CA ALA A 227 28.52 34.02 78.39
C ALA A 227 29.40 33.23 77.40
N GLU A 228 30.63 33.69 77.17
CA GLU A 228 31.61 32.99 76.33
C GLU A 228 32.04 31.65 76.95
N GLU A 229 32.24 31.60 78.27
CA GLU A 229 32.56 30.36 79.00
C GLU A 229 31.43 29.34 78.87
N LYS A 230 30.17 29.75 79.05
CA LYS A 230 29.01 28.86 78.89
C LYS A 230 28.84 28.38 77.46
N LEU A 231 28.98 29.26 76.47
CA LEU A 231 28.92 28.89 75.05
C LEU A 231 30.02 27.89 74.70
N LEU A 232 31.25 28.12 75.16
CA LEU A 232 32.38 27.21 74.93
C LEU A 232 32.15 25.86 75.61
N LEU A 233 31.61 25.85 76.83
CA LEU A 233 31.26 24.63 77.56
C LEU A 233 30.16 23.83 76.83
N GLU A 234 29.11 24.49 76.34
CA GLU A 234 28.03 23.82 75.61
C GLU A 234 28.50 23.29 74.25
N VAL A 235 29.28 24.07 73.50
CA VAL A 235 29.84 23.63 72.21
C VAL A 235 30.82 22.48 72.41
N LYS A 236 31.74 22.57 73.37
CA LYS A 236 32.67 21.47 73.67
C LYS A 236 31.95 20.24 74.23
N ALA A 237 30.88 20.42 75.00
CA ALA A 237 30.06 19.31 75.46
C ALA A 237 29.35 18.61 74.30
N ALA A 238 28.80 19.38 73.35
CA ALA A 238 28.16 18.86 72.14
C ALA A 238 29.15 18.13 71.22
N GLU A 239 30.32 18.73 70.96
CA GLU A 239 31.39 18.09 70.17
C GLU A 239 31.93 16.83 70.86
N ALA A 240 32.11 16.86 72.18
CA ALA A 240 32.50 15.68 72.94
C ALA A 240 31.43 14.58 72.89
N GLN A 241 30.14 14.95 72.90
CA GLN A 241 29.04 14.00 72.82
C GLN A 241 28.90 13.39 71.41
N GLU A 242 29.11 14.16 70.35
CA GLU A 242 29.16 13.66 68.97
C GLU A 242 30.34 12.68 68.79
N ARG A 243 31.54 13.05 69.27
CA ARG A 243 32.71 12.17 69.23
C ARG A 243 32.48 10.90 70.05
N ARG A 244 31.88 10.98 71.25
CA ARG A 244 31.51 9.79 72.03
C ARG A 244 30.51 8.90 71.30
N ALA A 245 29.51 9.47 70.63
CA ALA A 245 28.54 8.68 69.86
C ALA A 245 29.20 7.96 68.68
N LYS A 246 30.10 8.64 67.94
CA LYS A 246 30.88 8.04 66.86
C LYS A 246 31.80 6.92 67.36
N HIS A 247 32.54 7.16 68.45
CA HIS A 247 33.41 6.14 69.02
C HIS A 247 32.63 4.95 69.59
N LYS A 248 31.46 5.19 70.20
CA LYS A 248 30.58 4.11 70.69
C LYS A 248 30.02 3.26 69.55
N ALA A 249 29.64 3.87 68.43
CA ALA A 249 29.19 3.13 67.26
C ALA A 249 30.31 2.25 66.65
N VAL A 250 31.56 2.74 66.66
CA VAL A 250 32.73 1.98 66.22
C VAL A 250 33.07 0.86 67.23
N GLU A 251 32.95 1.12 68.53
CA GLU A 251 33.12 0.13 69.59
C GLU A 251 32.10 -1.01 69.47
N ASP A 252 30.82 -0.69 69.25
CA ASP A 252 29.76 -1.68 69.08
C ASP A 252 29.98 -2.55 67.83
N LEU A 253 30.42 -1.95 66.71
CA LEU A 253 30.79 -2.68 65.48
C LEU A 253 31.98 -3.62 65.72
N THR A 254 33.03 -3.13 66.35
CA THR A 254 34.24 -3.93 66.61
C THR A 254 33.99 -5.04 67.63
N LEU A 255 33.14 -4.82 68.64
CA LEU A 255 32.67 -5.87 69.56
C LEU A 255 31.82 -6.91 68.85
N ALA A 256 30.95 -6.51 67.92
CA ALA A 256 30.13 -7.44 67.13
C ALA A 256 31.01 -8.32 66.22
N GLU A 257 32.00 -7.72 65.54
CA GLU A 257 32.97 -8.46 64.73
C GLU A 257 33.84 -9.41 65.56
N ALA A 258 34.29 -8.97 66.74
CA ALA A 258 35.04 -9.82 67.65
C ALA A 258 34.21 -11.01 68.14
N ARG A 259 32.93 -10.81 68.49
CA ARG A 259 32.01 -11.88 68.89
C ARG A 259 31.77 -12.89 67.77
N LEU A 260 31.60 -12.42 66.55
CA LEU A 260 31.44 -13.29 65.38
C LEU A 260 32.69 -14.16 65.18
N LYS A 261 33.87 -13.56 65.30
CA LYS A 261 35.15 -14.26 65.15
C LYS A 261 35.42 -15.28 66.27
N VAL A 262 35.01 -14.98 67.50
CA VAL A 262 35.05 -15.95 68.62
C VAL A 262 34.10 -17.11 68.36
N ALA A 263 32.86 -16.84 67.94
CA ALA A 263 31.89 -17.88 67.63
C ALA A 263 32.36 -18.80 66.48
N GLU A 264 32.99 -18.24 65.45
CA GLU A 264 33.62 -19.00 64.37
C GLU A 264 34.72 -19.92 64.87
N LYS A 265 35.60 -19.41 65.74
CA LYS A 265 36.72 -20.19 66.28
C LYS A 265 36.27 -21.25 67.27
N GLU A 266 35.24 -21.00 68.08
CA GLU A 266 34.60 -22.00 68.92
C GLU A 266 33.92 -23.10 68.11
N ALA A 267 33.24 -22.75 67.02
CA ALA A 267 32.65 -23.74 66.11
C ALA A 267 33.73 -24.62 65.46
N GLU A 268 34.85 -24.02 65.05
CA GLU A 268 35.99 -24.73 64.47
C GLU A 268 36.68 -25.66 65.50
N ALA A 269 36.80 -25.22 66.76
CA ALA A 269 37.34 -26.01 67.86
C ALA A 269 36.45 -27.21 68.19
N LYS A 270 35.13 -27.00 68.32
CA LYS A 270 34.16 -28.09 68.55
C LYS A 270 34.16 -29.12 67.43
N LYS A 271 34.37 -28.67 66.20
CA LYS A 271 34.47 -29.55 65.04
C LYS A 271 35.71 -30.45 65.12
N ARG A 272 36.87 -29.87 65.45
CA ARG A 272 38.11 -30.65 65.67
C ARG A 272 38.04 -31.58 66.88
N GLU A 273 37.32 -31.18 67.93
CA GLU A 273 37.10 -32.02 69.12
C GLU A 273 36.19 -33.21 68.79
N ALA A 274 35.13 -33.00 68.00
CA ALA A 274 34.27 -34.08 67.52
C ALA A 274 35.02 -35.06 66.60
N GLU A 275 35.87 -34.56 65.70
CA GLU A 275 36.75 -35.36 64.85
C GLU A 275 37.77 -36.17 65.67
N GLY A 276 38.29 -35.59 66.76
CA GLY A 276 39.17 -36.29 67.70
C GLY A 276 38.48 -37.41 68.47
N ILE A 277 37.20 -37.22 68.87
CA ILE A 277 36.39 -38.24 69.55
C ILE A 277 36.01 -39.37 68.57
N GLU A 278 35.67 -39.04 67.33
CA GLU A 278 35.42 -40.04 66.27
C GLU A 278 36.66 -40.90 65.99
N ALA A 279 37.84 -40.29 65.93
CA ALA A 279 39.09 -41.01 65.70
C ALA A 279 39.44 -41.99 66.83
N ILE A 280 39.07 -41.68 68.08
CA ILE A 280 39.28 -42.56 69.24
C ILE A 280 38.22 -43.69 69.29
N GLY A 281 36.99 -43.43 68.84
CA GLY A 281 35.90 -44.42 68.82
C GLY A 281 35.97 -45.46 67.69
N ALA A 282 36.66 -45.16 66.59
CA ALA A 282 36.61 -45.95 65.35
C ALA A 282 37.69 -47.05 65.23
N ALA A 283 38.29 -47.52 66.33
CA ALA A 283 39.41 -48.46 66.27
C ALA A 283 39.09 -49.92 65.86
N PRO A 284 37.90 -50.54 66.06
CA PRO A 284 37.75 -51.98 65.76
C PRO A 284 36.67 -52.41 64.75
N GLY A 285 36.00 -51.50 64.01
CA GLY A 285 34.83 -51.86 63.17
C GLY A 285 34.99 -51.78 61.64
N LEU A 286 36.18 -51.44 61.13
CA LEU A 286 36.34 -50.86 59.77
C LEU A 286 36.48 -51.84 58.59
N ALA A 287 36.35 -53.16 58.79
CA ALA A 287 36.57 -54.14 57.72
C ALA A 287 35.28 -54.66 57.06
N GLN A 288 34.14 -54.74 57.76
CA GLN A 288 32.90 -55.33 57.21
C GLN A 288 31.90 -54.30 56.65
N ALA A 289 31.99 -53.03 57.05
CA ALA A 289 31.09 -51.98 56.54
C ALA A 289 31.52 -51.39 55.18
N LYS A 290 32.77 -51.61 54.74
CA LYS A 290 33.35 -50.97 53.55
C LYS A 290 32.76 -51.43 52.20
N VAL A 291 32.10 -52.58 52.13
CA VAL A 291 31.56 -53.11 50.87
C VAL A 291 30.08 -52.74 50.69
N GLN A 292 29.29 -52.68 51.77
CA GLN A 292 27.88 -52.30 51.69
C GLN A 292 27.67 -50.78 51.60
N LEU A 293 28.57 -49.96 52.17
CA LEU A 293 28.54 -48.51 51.97
C LEU A 293 28.88 -48.12 50.53
N ALA A 294 29.81 -48.78 49.84
CA ALA A 294 30.24 -48.36 48.51
C ALA A 294 29.11 -48.40 47.44
N SER A 295 28.15 -49.32 47.57
CA SER A 295 27.00 -49.42 46.66
C SER A 295 25.83 -48.48 47.03
N ALA A 296 25.67 -48.17 48.32
CA ALA A 296 24.65 -47.22 48.81
C ALA A 296 25.10 -45.76 48.67
N ASP A 297 26.39 -45.48 48.87
CA ASP A 297 27.00 -44.16 48.82
C ASP A 297 27.13 -43.65 47.37
N ALA A 298 27.15 -44.55 46.37
CA ALA A 298 27.04 -44.15 44.95
C ALA A 298 25.61 -43.67 44.59
N THR A 299 24.57 -44.33 45.11
CA THR A 299 23.17 -43.94 44.84
C THR A 299 22.70 -42.79 45.73
N GLU A 300 23.22 -42.66 46.95
CA GLU A 300 22.95 -41.55 47.88
C GLU A 300 23.74 -40.29 47.52
N LYS A 301 25.01 -40.38 47.09
CA LYS A 301 25.76 -39.19 46.62
C LYS A 301 25.24 -38.67 45.29
N GLN A 302 24.76 -39.54 44.39
CA GLN A 302 24.08 -39.09 43.18
C GLN A 302 22.73 -38.46 43.53
N GLY A 303 21.97 -39.02 44.48
CA GLY A 303 20.72 -38.43 45.00
C GLY A 303 20.89 -37.13 45.81
N LEU A 304 21.97 -36.96 46.57
CA LEU A 304 22.27 -35.77 47.38
C LEU A 304 22.96 -34.66 46.58
N VAL A 305 23.76 -35.01 45.57
CA VAL A 305 24.22 -34.05 44.56
C VAL A 305 23.05 -33.65 43.68
N ASP A 306 22.18 -34.58 43.25
CA ASP A 306 20.95 -34.23 42.53
C ASP A 306 19.99 -33.41 43.41
N ALA A 307 19.92 -33.65 44.72
CA ALA A 307 19.11 -32.86 45.64
C ALA A 307 19.74 -31.50 45.96
N LYS A 308 21.07 -31.39 46.12
CA LYS A 308 21.75 -30.09 46.31
C LYS A 308 21.82 -29.28 45.02
N VAL A 309 21.97 -29.92 43.86
CA VAL A 309 21.84 -29.28 42.56
C VAL A 309 20.38 -28.93 42.33
N LYS A 310 19.39 -29.74 42.71
CA LYS A 310 17.96 -29.34 42.64
C LYS A 310 17.57 -28.28 43.66
N ILE A 311 18.17 -28.19 44.84
CA ILE A 311 17.89 -27.15 45.85
C ILE A 311 18.63 -25.86 45.50
N ALA A 312 19.89 -25.92 45.07
CA ALA A 312 20.62 -24.75 44.60
C ALA A 312 20.10 -24.27 43.23
N ALA A 313 19.71 -25.18 42.34
CA ALA A 313 18.96 -24.83 41.14
C ALA A 313 17.54 -24.40 41.49
N ALA A 314 16.86 -24.91 42.52
CA ALA A 314 15.54 -24.41 42.93
C ALA A 314 15.63 -23.07 43.65
N GLU A 315 16.71 -22.72 44.33
CA GLU A 315 16.91 -21.40 44.94
C GLU A 315 17.40 -20.38 43.90
N ALA A 316 18.23 -20.81 42.94
CA ALA A 316 18.59 -20.02 41.77
C ALA A 316 17.38 -19.84 40.83
N VAL A 317 16.57 -20.87 40.60
CA VAL A 317 15.29 -20.83 39.84
C VAL A 317 14.18 -20.21 40.68
N ALA A 318 14.23 -20.18 42.01
CA ALA A 318 13.28 -19.40 42.81
C ALA A 318 13.63 -17.92 42.76
N LYS A 319 14.91 -17.55 42.82
CA LYS A 319 15.32 -16.13 42.71
C LYS A 319 15.28 -15.61 41.27
N HIS A 320 15.76 -16.39 40.31
CA HIS A 320 15.57 -16.10 38.89
C HIS A 320 14.11 -16.26 38.50
N GLY A 321 13.36 -17.22 39.04
CA GLY A 321 11.95 -17.42 38.74
C GLY A 321 11.03 -16.44 39.46
N THR A 322 11.38 -15.86 40.61
CA THR A 322 10.64 -14.71 41.16
C THR A 322 10.99 -13.44 40.38
N ALA A 323 12.25 -13.23 40.00
CA ALA A 323 12.63 -12.10 39.16
C ALA A 323 12.07 -12.21 37.74
N GLU A 324 12.05 -13.41 37.16
CA GLU A 324 11.45 -13.73 35.87
C GLU A 324 9.94 -13.79 35.97
N ALA A 325 9.33 -14.28 37.06
CA ALA A 325 7.88 -14.21 37.24
C ALA A 325 7.41 -12.78 37.51
N ASP A 326 8.18 -11.96 38.22
CA ASP A 326 7.87 -10.54 38.41
C ASP A 326 8.12 -9.75 37.13
N ALA A 327 9.18 -10.07 36.36
CA ALA A 327 9.42 -9.48 35.05
C ALA A 327 8.40 -9.96 34.00
N LEU A 328 8.01 -11.24 34.02
CA LEU A 328 6.97 -11.81 33.17
C LEU A 328 5.61 -11.28 33.59
N ARG A 329 5.32 -11.10 34.88
CA ARG A 329 4.09 -10.49 35.38
C ARG A 329 4.04 -9.01 35.02
N ALA A 330 5.14 -8.29 35.15
CA ALA A 330 5.23 -6.90 34.69
C ALA A 330 5.10 -6.79 33.17
N LYS A 331 5.72 -7.71 32.40
CA LYS A 331 5.59 -7.78 30.95
C LYS A 331 4.19 -8.19 30.51
N LEU A 332 3.57 -9.15 31.18
CA LEU A 332 2.20 -9.59 30.91
C LEU A 332 1.17 -8.56 31.35
N LEU A 333 1.40 -7.80 32.43
CA LEU A 333 0.58 -6.65 32.81
C LEU A 333 0.76 -5.51 31.81
N ALA A 334 1.99 -5.21 31.37
CA ALA A 334 2.24 -4.22 30.33
C ALA A 334 1.69 -4.65 28.96
N GLU A 335 1.76 -5.94 28.61
CA GLU A 335 1.12 -6.50 27.42
C GLU A 335 -0.40 -6.56 27.57
N ALA A 336 -0.94 -6.82 28.76
CA ALA A 336 -2.37 -6.80 29.02
C ALA A 336 -2.91 -5.38 28.95
N GLU A 337 -2.27 -4.40 29.59
CA GLU A 337 -2.60 -2.98 29.47
C GLU A 337 -2.38 -2.46 28.04
N GLY A 338 -1.34 -2.94 27.36
CA GLY A 338 -1.08 -2.65 25.95
C GLY A 338 -2.17 -3.22 25.05
N LYS A 339 -2.57 -4.48 25.26
CA LYS A 339 -3.68 -5.14 24.55
C LYS A 339 -5.04 -4.57 24.94
N GLU A 340 -5.21 -4.07 26.17
CA GLU A 340 -6.43 -3.42 26.62
C GLU A 340 -6.53 -2.02 26.00
N LYS A 341 -5.44 -1.24 25.94
CA LYS A 341 -5.40 0.04 25.22
C LYS A 341 -5.55 -0.15 23.71
N LEU A 342 -4.90 -1.17 23.14
CA LEU A 342 -5.10 -1.54 21.73
C LEU A 342 -6.51 -2.04 21.49
N GLY A 343 -7.10 -2.81 22.40
CA GLY A 343 -8.47 -3.32 22.33
C GLY A 343 -9.50 -2.21 22.48
N LEU A 344 -9.27 -1.23 23.36
CA LEU A 344 -10.08 -0.03 23.49
C LEU A 344 -9.94 0.87 22.26
N ALA A 345 -8.74 1.00 21.69
CA ALA A 345 -8.53 1.69 20.43
C ALA A 345 -9.22 0.95 19.27
N ASP A 346 -9.17 -0.38 19.24
CA ASP A 346 -9.79 -1.21 18.21
C ASP A 346 -11.33 -1.22 18.35
N VAL A 347 -11.85 -1.15 19.58
CA VAL A 347 -13.27 -0.91 19.85
C VAL A 347 -13.65 0.50 19.42
N GLN A 348 -12.84 1.52 19.71
CA GLN A 348 -13.10 2.89 19.25
C GLN A 348 -13.09 3.00 17.73
N VAL A 349 -12.13 2.36 17.05
CA VAL A 349 -12.07 2.26 15.59
C VAL A 349 -13.29 1.52 15.08
N LYS A 350 -13.65 0.37 15.64
CA LYS A 350 -14.87 -0.37 15.24
C LYS A 350 -16.15 0.41 15.51
N THR A 351 -16.23 1.21 16.57
CA THR A 351 -17.38 2.08 16.83
C THR A 351 -17.42 3.26 15.87
N ALA A 352 -16.26 3.83 15.53
CA ALA A 352 -16.16 4.87 14.52
C ALA A 352 -16.48 4.33 13.12
N ASP A 353 -16.04 3.11 12.80
CA ASP A 353 -16.38 2.41 11.57
C ASP A 353 -17.88 2.08 11.53
N ALA A 354 -18.46 1.61 12.64
CA ALA A 354 -19.90 1.37 12.72
C ALA A 354 -20.71 2.67 12.54
N GLN A 355 -20.28 3.77 13.17
CA GLN A 355 -20.88 5.09 13.00
C GLN A 355 -20.68 5.63 11.57
N ALA A 356 -19.53 5.39 10.94
CA ALA A 356 -19.27 5.78 9.57
C ALA A 356 -20.12 4.96 8.58
N ILE A 357 -20.29 3.67 8.84
CA ILE A 357 -21.18 2.78 8.08
C ILE A 357 -22.64 3.22 8.25
N GLU A 358 -23.07 3.52 9.48
CA GLU A 358 -24.41 4.04 9.77
C GLU A 358 -24.65 5.38 9.06
N ALA A 359 -23.74 6.34 9.18
CA ALA A 359 -23.82 7.62 8.51
C ALA A 359 -23.83 7.47 6.98
N ARG A 360 -23.04 6.53 6.44
CA ARG A 360 -23.04 6.22 5.01
C ARG A 360 -24.37 5.63 4.56
N PHE A 361 -24.92 4.65 5.28
CA PHE A 361 -26.22 4.08 4.95
C PHE A 361 -27.35 5.10 5.10
N GLN A 362 -27.27 6.00 6.07
CA GLN A 362 -28.24 7.07 6.24
C GLN A 362 -28.13 8.11 5.10
N ALA A 363 -26.92 8.47 4.68
CA ALA A 363 -26.68 9.33 3.52
C ALA A 363 -27.15 8.67 2.22
N GLU A 364 -26.86 7.38 2.02
CA GLU A 364 -27.35 6.60 0.88
C GLU A 364 -28.88 6.51 0.90
N ALA A 365 -29.51 6.23 2.04
CA ALA A 365 -30.96 6.19 2.17
C ALA A 365 -31.62 7.53 1.86
N ASN A 366 -31.04 8.63 2.33
CA ASN A 366 -31.52 9.99 2.02
C ASN A 366 -31.32 10.32 0.53
N GLY A 367 -30.16 10.00 -0.04
CA GLY A 367 -29.90 10.19 -1.46
C GLY A 367 -30.81 9.36 -2.36
N LEU A 368 -31.12 8.11 -1.98
CA LEU A 368 -32.12 7.30 -2.66
C LEU A 368 -33.52 7.91 -2.54
N ARG A 369 -33.89 8.40 -1.35
CA ARG A 369 -35.20 9.05 -1.13
C ARG A 369 -35.38 10.30 -1.99
N GLU A 370 -34.36 11.14 -2.07
CA GLU A 370 -34.33 12.32 -2.95
C GLU A 370 -34.36 11.91 -4.43
N LYS A 371 -33.58 10.89 -4.82
CA LYS A 371 -33.56 10.38 -6.20
C LYS A 371 -34.91 9.79 -6.62
N PHE A 372 -35.59 9.04 -5.75
CA PHE A 372 -36.95 8.55 -5.99
C PHE A 372 -37.98 9.69 -6.01
N GLY A 373 -37.79 10.73 -5.18
CA GLY A 373 -38.59 11.95 -5.23
C GLY A 373 -38.48 12.64 -6.59
N ALA A 374 -37.25 12.91 -7.04
CA ALA A 374 -36.96 13.52 -8.33
C ALA A 374 -37.47 12.66 -9.51
N MET A 375 -37.29 11.33 -9.46
CA MET A 375 -37.82 10.44 -10.50
C MET A 375 -39.36 10.45 -10.54
N ARG A 376 -40.04 10.64 -9.40
CA ARG A 376 -41.50 10.72 -9.34
C ARG A 376 -42.03 12.01 -9.97
N GLU A 377 -41.29 13.11 -9.84
CA GLU A 377 -41.61 14.41 -10.44
C GLU A 377 -41.28 14.50 -11.94
N MET A 378 -40.41 13.62 -12.45
CA MET A 378 -40.13 13.50 -13.88
C MET A 378 -41.32 12.94 -14.67
N SER A 379 -41.46 13.38 -15.93
CA SER A 379 -42.40 12.81 -16.90
C SER A 379 -42.04 11.35 -17.26
N ALA A 380 -43.00 10.60 -17.80
CA ALA A 380 -42.81 9.18 -18.13
C ALA A 380 -41.65 8.95 -19.12
N ASP A 381 -41.50 9.81 -20.14
CA ASP A 381 -40.44 9.69 -21.14
C ASP A 381 -39.05 10.01 -20.56
N THR A 382 -38.96 11.06 -19.72
CA THR A 382 -37.71 11.43 -19.05
C THR A 382 -37.28 10.35 -18.07
N ARG A 383 -38.22 9.75 -17.33
CA ARG A 383 -37.95 8.63 -16.43
C ARG A 383 -37.48 7.39 -17.20
N ALA A 384 -38.10 7.06 -18.33
CA ALA A 384 -37.70 5.93 -19.16
C ALA A 384 -36.27 6.09 -19.72
N HIS A 385 -35.92 7.31 -20.16
CA HIS A 385 -34.55 7.62 -20.60
C HIS A 385 -33.54 7.51 -19.46
N GLU A 386 -33.89 8.02 -18.27
CA GLU A 386 -33.05 7.95 -17.08
C GLU A 386 -32.86 6.50 -16.60
N GLU A 387 -33.92 5.70 -16.57
CA GLU A 387 -33.83 4.25 -16.28
C GLU A 387 -32.98 3.51 -17.30
N PHE A 388 -33.07 3.86 -18.59
CA PHE A 388 -32.23 3.27 -19.64
C PHE A 388 -30.76 3.64 -19.44
N ARG A 389 -30.46 4.91 -19.16
CA ARG A 389 -29.10 5.36 -18.83
C ARG A 389 -28.56 4.61 -17.61
N LEU A 390 -29.33 4.51 -16.53
CA LEU A 390 -28.94 3.78 -15.32
C LEU A 390 -28.70 2.28 -15.58
N ARG A 391 -29.47 1.65 -16.47
CA ARG A 391 -29.22 0.27 -16.91
C ARG A 391 -27.89 0.14 -17.65
N LEU A 392 -27.58 1.06 -18.56
CA LEU A 392 -26.30 1.07 -19.28
C LEU A 392 -25.12 1.30 -18.33
N ASP A 393 -25.23 2.26 -17.41
CA ASP A 393 -24.18 2.54 -16.42
C ASP A 393 -23.95 1.33 -15.50
N ASN A 394 -25.02 0.68 -15.03
CA ASN A 394 -24.91 -0.55 -14.25
C ASN A 394 -24.24 -1.68 -15.05
N ALA A 395 -24.63 -1.88 -16.31
CA ALA A 395 -24.01 -2.88 -17.18
C ALA A 395 -22.51 -2.57 -17.41
N HIS A 396 -22.16 -1.30 -17.57
CA HIS A 396 -20.77 -0.85 -17.69
C HIS A 396 -19.96 -1.16 -16.43
N ILE A 397 -20.48 -0.81 -15.25
CA ILE A 397 -19.84 -1.09 -13.95
C ILE A 397 -19.66 -2.59 -13.74
N GLN A 398 -20.69 -3.39 -14.02
CA GLN A 398 -20.60 -4.86 -13.95
C GLN A 398 -19.52 -5.41 -14.88
N THR A 399 -19.45 -4.88 -16.11
CA THR A 399 -18.43 -5.29 -17.09
C THR A 399 -17.03 -4.95 -16.61
N LEU A 400 -16.81 -3.74 -16.08
CA LEU A 400 -15.53 -3.34 -15.50
C LEU A 400 -15.14 -4.23 -14.31
N LYS A 401 -16.05 -4.48 -13.38
CA LYS A 401 -15.80 -5.36 -12.22
C LYS A 401 -15.52 -6.80 -12.63
N ALA A 402 -16.17 -7.30 -13.67
CA ALA A 402 -15.86 -8.62 -14.24
C ALA A 402 -14.47 -8.65 -14.88
N ILE A 403 -14.05 -7.59 -15.56
CA ILE A 403 -12.69 -7.47 -16.10
C ILE A 403 -11.67 -7.44 -14.96
N ASP A 404 -11.87 -6.59 -13.95
CA ASP A 404 -11.00 -6.52 -12.77
C ASP A 404 -10.86 -7.89 -12.09
N ALA A 405 -11.97 -8.58 -11.85
CA ALA A 405 -11.97 -9.94 -11.28
C ALA A 405 -11.13 -10.90 -12.15
N ASN A 406 -11.29 -10.85 -13.48
CA ASN A 406 -10.49 -11.66 -14.39
C ASN A 406 -9.01 -11.32 -14.34
N THR A 407 -8.63 -10.04 -14.19
CA THR A 407 -7.21 -9.65 -14.06
C THR A 407 -6.60 -10.18 -12.76
N VAL A 408 -7.33 -10.11 -11.65
CA VAL A 408 -6.87 -10.64 -10.36
C VAL A 408 -6.71 -12.15 -10.44
N ILE A 409 -7.70 -12.84 -11.01
CA ILE A 409 -7.61 -14.29 -11.16
C ILE A 409 -6.45 -14.67 -12.10
N ALA A 410 -6.25 -13.96 -13.21
CA ALA A 410 -5.13 -14.21 -14.11
C ALA A 410 -3.77 -14.00 -13.41
N LYS A 411 -3.65 -12.99 -12.55
CA LYS A 411 -2.45 -12.73 -11.75
C LYS A 411 -2.20 -13.85 -10.75
N GLU A 412 -3.22 -14.25 -9.98
CA GLU A 412 -3.10 -15.35 -9.01
C GLU A 412 -2.81 -16.68 -9.72
N GLN A 413 -3.43 -16.94 -10.88
CA GLN A 413 -3.12 -18.11 -11.70
C GLN A 413 -1.68 -18.09 -12.21
N ALA A 414 -1.16 -16.93 -12.63
CA ALA A 414 0.23 -16.80 -13.05
C ALA A 414 1.21 -17.06 -11.88
N VAL A 415 0.89 -16.59 -10.68
CA VAL A 415 1.68 -16.88 -9.47
C VAL A 415 1.65 -18.37 -9.14
N MET A 416 0.46 -18.98 -9.12
CA MET A 416 0.29 -20.42 -8.85
C MET A 416 1.01 -21.28 -9.89
N LEU A 417 0.89 -20.95 -11.18
CA LEU A 417 1.61 -21.64 -12.26
C LEU A 417 3.12 -21.42 -12.15
N GLY A 418 3.57 -20.22 -11.80
CA GLY A 418 4.99 -19.92 -11.56
C GLY A 418 5.57 -20.73 -10.40
N SER A 419 4.86 -20.82 -9.27
CA SER A 419 5.26 -21.65 -8.14
C SER A 419 5.18 -23.15 -8.44
N ALA A 420 4.18 -23.60 -9.20
CA ALA A 420 4.05 -25.00 -9.58
C ALA A 420 5.15 -25.44 -10.56
N LEU A 421 5.42 -24.64 -11.60
CA LEU A 421 6.48 -24.91 -12.58
C LEU A 421 7.88 -24.74 -11.98
N GLY A 422 8.07 -23.77 -11.08
CA GLY A 422 9.35 -23.54 -10.40
C GLY A 422 9.76 -24.69 -9.47
N ASN A 423 8.79 -25.39 -8.87
CA ASN A 423 9.03 -26.55 -8.01
C ASN A 423 8.95 -27.91 -8.75
N ALA A 424 8.43 -27.92 -9.98
CA ALA A 424 8.31 -29.15 -10.76
C ALA A 424 9.66 -29.52 -11.41
N LYS A 425 10.14 -30.74 -11.14
CA LYS A 425 11.22 -31.35 -11.92
C LYS A 425 10.62 -31.95 -13.19
N ILE A 426 10.72 -31.24 -14.30
CA ILE A 426 10.21 -31.69 -15.60
C ILE A 426 11.39 -32.26 -16.39
N ASP A 427 11.49 -33.59 -16.44
CA ASP A 427 12.42 -34.29 -17.36
C ASP A 427 11.71 -34.48 -18.71
N ILE A 428 12.10 -33.68 -19.69
CA ILE A 428 11.62 -33.81 -21.08
C ILE A 428 12.55 -34.78 -21.81
N VAL A 429 12.12 -36.03 -21.97
CA VAL A 429 12.86 -37.04 -22.73
C VAL A 429 12.40 -36.99 -24.20
N GLY A 430 13.37 -36.77 -25.10
CA GLY A 430 13.26 -36.49 -26.54
C GLY A 430 12.02 -36.93 -27.33
N GLY A 431 11.47 -35.99 -28.09
CA GLY A 431 10.45 -36.16 -29.15
C GLY A 431 10.06 -34.79 -29.71
N GLU A 432 9.74 -34.71 -31.02
CA GLU A 432 9.45 -33.49 -31.79
C GLU A 432 8.60 -32.46 -31.01
N GLY A 433 8.91 -31.15 -31.17
CA GLY A 433 8.45 -30.00 -30.36
C GLY A 433 6.93 -29.76 -30.21
N ASP A 434 6.13 -30.70 -30.66
CA ASP A 434 4.67 -30.77 -30.58
C ASP A 434 4.17 -30.94 -29.13
N TYR A 435 4.93 -31.63 -28.26
CA TYR A 435 4.55 -31.81 -26.84
C TYR A 435 4.58 -30.49 -26.06
N PHE A 436 5.59 -29.65 -26.29
CA PHE A 436 5.69 -28.34 -25.65
C PHE A 436 4.53 -27.42 -26.10
N GLN A 437 4.24 -27.40 -27.40
CA GLN A 437 3.12 -26.63 -27.92
C GLN A 437 1.77 -27.13 -27.36
N LYS A 438 1.56 -28.44 -27.28
CA LYS A 438 0.34 -29.04 -26.68
C LYS A 438 0.23 -28.76 -25.18
N PHE A 439 1.34 -28.79 -24.44
CA PHE A 439 1.40 -28.46 -23.01
C PHE A 439 1.06 -26.98 -22.75
N ILE A 440 1.65 -26.06 -23.52
CA ILE A 440 1.36 -24.62 -23.43
C ILE A 440 -0.07 -24.31 -23.90
N ALA A 441 -0.55 -24.97 -24.95
CA ALA A 441 -1.92 -24.81 -25.43
C ALA A 441 -2.96 -25.32 -24.42
N ALA A 442 -2.69 -26.44 -23.73
CA ALA A 442 -3.55 -26.97 -22.67
C ALA A 442 -3.62 -26.05 -21.44
N LEU A 443 -2.52 -25.37 -21.10
CA LEU A 443 -2.49 -24.36 -20.03
C LEU A 443 -3.26 -23.08 -20.40
N GLY A 444 -3.31 -22.69 -21.68
CA GLY A 444 -3.96 -21.46 -22.16
C GLY A 444 -5.46 -21.58 -22.47
N THR A 445 -6.01 -22.78 -22.65
CA THR A 445 -7.38 -22.99 -23.18
C THR A 445 -8.48 -23.09 -22.14
N GLY A 446 -8.16 -23.10 -20.84
CA GLY A 446 -9.15 -23.34 -19.78
C GLY A 446 -10.20 -22.24 -19.53
N LYS A 447 -10.11 -21.04 -20.15
CA LYS A 447 -11.02 -19.91 -19.84
C LYS A 447 -11.57 -19.11 -21.02
N ALA A 448 -11.10 -19.33 -22.25
CA ALA A 448 -11.61 -18.61 -23.41
C ALA A 448 -13.05 -19.00 -23.76
N ILE A 449 -13.50 -20.18 -23.33
CA ILE A 449 -14.81 -20.75 -23.69
C ILE A 449 -15.92 -20.28 -22.72
N ASP A 450 -15.64 -20.18 -21.41
CA ASP A 450 -16.63 -19.73 -20.42
C ASP A 450 -17.09 -18.28 -20.63
N GLY A 451 -16.17 -17.37 -20.97
CA GLY A 451 -16.50 -15.95 -21.14
C GLY A 451 -17.39 -15.62 -22.36
N ILE A 452 -17.47 -16.53 -23.34
CA ILE A 452 -18.26 -16.36 -24.56
C ILE A 452 -19.68 -16.90 -24.36
N ILE A 453 -19.83 -18.00 -23.62
CA ILE A 453 -21.13 -18.62 -23.32
C ILE A 453 -21.92 -17.74 -22.33
N ASP A 454 -21.24 -17.14 -21.35
CA ASP A 454 -21.91 -16.38 -20.28
C ASP A 454 -22.32 -14.95 -20.65
N LYS A 455 -21.74 -14.39 -21.73
CA LYS A 455 -21.99 -13.00 -22.17
C LYS A 455 -22.96 -12.85 -23.33
N SER A 456 -23.35 -13.95 -23.96
CA SER A 456 -24.26 -13.93 -25.10
C SER A 456 -25.64 -14.40 -24.69
N GLN A 457 -26.58 -13.45 -24.53
CA GLN A 457 -28.00 -13.77 -24.28
C GLN A 457 -28.58 -14.68 -25.38
N THR A 458 -28.12 -14.56 -26.62
CA THR A 458 -28.54 -15.40 -27.74
C THR A 458 -28.01 -16.84 -27.62
N LEU A 459 -26.78 -17.04 -27.15
CA LEU A 459 -26.23 -18.39 -26.89
C LEU A 459 -26.84 -19.02 -25.63
N GLN A 460 -27.06 -18.26 -24.56
CA GLN A 460 -27.77 -18.74 -23.36
C GLN A 460 -29.21 -19.13 -23.65
N LEU A 461 -29.94 -18.37 -24.50
CA LEU A 461 -31.29 -18.73 -24.94
C LEU A 461 -31.29 -19.95 -25.87
N ALA A 462 -30.30 -20.08 -26.75
CA ALA A 462 -30.19 -21.22 -27.66
C ALA A 462 -29.75 -22.52 -26.97
N LEU A 463 -28.99 -22.44 -25.88
CA LEU A 463 -28.47 -23.59 -25.12
C LEU A 463 -29.18 -23.80 -23.78
N LYS A 464 -30.23 -23.03 -23.49
CA LYS A 464 -30.96 -23.01 -22.20
C LYS A 464 -31.41 -24.41 -21.77
N ASP A 465 -31.96 -25.16 -22.72
CA ASP A 465 -32.54 -26.49 -22.47
C ASP A 465 -31.43 -27.56 -22.23
N HIS A 466 -30.23 -27.35 -22.78
CA HIS A 466 -29.07 -28.22 -22.56
C HIS A 466 -28.36 -27.92 -21.25
N LEU A 467 -28.26 -26.64 -20.87
CA LEU A 467 -27.63 -26.20 -19.63
C LEU A 467 -28.49 -26.53 -18.39
N ASN A 468 -29.82 -26.56 -18.55
CA ASN A 468 -30.74 -26.94 -17.47
C ASN A 468 -30.93 -28.46 -17.32
N GLY A 469 -30.27 -29.28 -18.16
CA GLY A 469 -30.36 -30.74 -18.11
C GLY A 469 -31.68 -31.34 -18.62
N GLU A 470 -32.56 -30.52 -19.21
CA GLU A 470 -33.83 -30.96 -19.78
C GLU A 470 -33.65 -31.65 -21.16
N ARG A 471 -32.51 -31.42 -21.83
CA ARG A 471 -32.11 -32.06 -23.10
C ARG A 471 -30.66 -32.53 -23.09
N ASN A 472 -30.45 -33.80 -23.45
CA ASN A 472 -29.13 -34.41 -23.53
C ASN A 472 -28.46 -34.13 -24.87
N PHE A 473 -27.29 -33.50 -24.84
CA PHE A 473 -26.48 -33.18 -26.03
C PHE A 473 -26.12 -34.43 -26.85
N VAL A 474 -25.95 -35.57 -26.18
CA VAL A 474 -25.63 -36.87 -26.80
C VAL A 474 -26.84 -37.45 -27.55
N ASP A 475 -28.04 -37.28 -27.01
CA ASP A 475 -29.27 -37.76 -27.63
C ASP A 475 -29.65 -36.89 -28.84
N ASP A 476 -29.44 -35.58 -28.77
CA ASP A 476 -29.66 -34.67 -29.90
C ASP A 476 -28.57 -34.82 -30.99
N ALA A 477 -27.31 -35.10 -30.62
CA ALA A 477 -26.28 -35.45 -31.58
C ALA A 477 -26.57 -36.79 -32.28
N LYS A 478 -27.12 -37.77 -31.56
CA LYS A 478 -27.56 -39.06 -32.11
C LYS A 478 -28.82 -38.91 -32.96
N GLY A 479 -29.71 -37.98 -32.59
CA GLY A 479 -30.87 -37.55 -33.38
C GLY A 479 -30.45 -36.91 -34.70
N LEU A 480 -29.50 -35.98 -34.67
CA LEU A 480 -28.92 -35.34 -35.85
C LEU A 480 -28.17 -36.32 -36.75
N LEU A 481 -27.44 -37.26 -36.16
CA LEU A 481 -26.76 -38.33 -36.90
C LEU A 481 -27.77 -39.31 -37.52
N SER A 482 -28.92 -39.52 -36.89
CA SER A 482 -30.01 -40.34 -37.44
C SER A 482 -30.83 -39.61 -38.51
N SER A 483 -31.01 -38.30 -38.40
CA SER A 483 -31.73 -37.48 -39.38
C SER A 483 -30.91 -37.21 -40.65
N LEU A 484 -29.58 -37.27 -40.56
CA LEU A 484 -28.70 -37.28 -41.73
C LEU A 484 -28.79 -38.60 -42.53
N GLY A 485 -29.43 -39.64 -41.98
CA GLY A 485 -29.68 -40.91 -42.66
C GLY A 485 -30.97 -40.99 -43.50
N GLY A 486 -31.82 -39.95 -43.49
CA GLY A 486 -33.16 -39.98 -44.12
C GLY A 486 -33.51 -38.76 -44.99
N ALA A 487 -32.51 -38.03 -45.48
CA ALA A 487 -32.70 -36.71 -46.06
C ALA A 487 -33.06 -36.74 -47.57
N SER A 488 -34.36 -36.68 -47.90
CA SER A 488 -34.78 -35.93 -49.10
C SER A 488 -36.15 -35.26 -48.98
N ASP A 489 -37.11 -35.86 -48.26
CA ASP A 489 -38.48 -35.30 -48.15
C ASP A 489 -38.64 -34.26 -47.03
N GLU A 490 -37.90 -34.36 -45.92
CA GLU A 490 -38.06 -33.44 -44.79
C GLU A 490 -37.35 -32.10 -44.97
N LEU A 491 -36.28 -32.04 -45.79
CA LEU A 491 -35.57 -30.78 -46.09
C LEU A 491 -36.41 -29.81 -46.95
N GLN A 492 -37.27 -30.34 -47.82
CA GLN A 492 -38.18 -29.51 -48.60
C GLN A 492 -39.28 -28.90 -47.72
N ASN A 493 -39.82 -29.66 -46.77
CA ASN A 493 -40.86 -29.16 -45.87
C ASN A 493 -40.30 -28.13 -44.87
N LEU A 494 -39.06 -28.29 -44.40
CA LEU A 494 -38.42 -27.34 -43.50
C LEU A 494 -38.07 -26.01 -44.18
N SER A 495 -37.61 -26.06 -45.44
CA SER A 495 -37.28 -24.85 -46.21
C SER A 495 -38.53 -24.02 -46.55
N VAL A 496 -39.65 -24.68 -46.88
CA VAL A 496 -40.94 -24.01 -47.11
C VAL A 496 -41.48 -23.41 -45.81
N ALA A 497 -41.40 -24.13 -44.69
CA ALA A 497 -41.82 -23.60 -43.38
C ALA A 497 -40.96 -22.40 -42.92
N ALA A 498 -39.65 -22.46 -43.13
CA ALA A 498 -38.73 -21.37 -42.82
C ALA A 498 -38.96 -20.14 -43.70
N LEU A 499 -39.27 -20.35 -44.99
CA LEU A 499 -39.63 -19.27 -45.92
C LEU A 499 -40.94 -18.57 -45.50
N LEU A 500 -41.96 -19.35 -45.13
CA LEU A 500 -43.24 -18.82 -44.62
C LEU A 500 -43.05 -18.03 -43.32
N ALA A 501 -42.26 -18.54 -42.37
CA ALA A 501 -41.92 -17.86 -41.13
C ALA A 501 -41.12 -16.56 -41.36
N ARG A 502 -40.23 -16.55 -42.35
CA ARG A 502 -39.44 -15.36 -42.70
C ARG A 502 -40.28 -14.29 -43.37
N VAL A 503 -41.17 -14.66 -44.30
CA VAL A 503 -42.06 -13.69 -44.98
C VAL A 503 -43.10 -13.11 -44.01
N THR A 504 -43.64 -13.90 -43.09
CA THR A 504 -44.58 -13.41 -42.06
C THR A 504 -43.92 -12.49 -41.03
N SER A 505 -42.67 -12.77 -40.60
CA SER A 505 -41.97 -11.92 -39.64
C SER A 505 -41.34 -10.68 -40.29
N THR A 506 -40.62 -10.85 -41.38
CA THR A 506 -39.70 -9.83 -41.95
C THR A 506 -40.04 -9.35 -43.37
N GLY A 507 -41.06 -9.91 -44.02
CA GLY A 507 -41.46 -9.53 -45.38
C GLY A 507 -42.08 -8.13 -45.47
N SER A 508 -42.03 -7.52 -46.66
CA SER A 508 -42.68 -6.24 -46.94
C SER A 508 -44.21 -6.35 -46.90
N ASN A 509 -44.93 -5.22 -46.77
CA ASN A 509 -46.40 -5.24 -46.68
C ASN A 509 -47.07 -5.86 -47.92
N GLU A 510 -46.49 -5.69 -49.11
CA GLU A 510 -46.96 -6.36 -50.34
C GLU A 510 -46.74 -7.87 -50.31
N GLN A 511 -45.60 -8.34 -49.78
CA GLN A 511 -45.30 -9.77 -49.66
C GLN A 511 -46.19 -10.46 -48.63
N LYS A 512 -46.51 -9.77 -47.53
CA LYS A 512 -47.46 -10.25 -46.51
C LYS A 512 -48.90 -10.31 -47.05
N ALA A 513 -49.30 -9.35 -47.87
CA ALA A 513 -50.61 -9.35 -48.53
C ALA A 513 -50.73 -10.46 -49.58
N ALA A 514 -49.69 -10.69 -50.39
CA ALA A 514 -49.63 -11.80 -51.34
C ALA A 514 -49.68 -13.17 -50.64
N LEU A 515 -48.97 -13.32 -49.52
CA LEU A 515 -49.02 -14.53 -48.69
C LEU A 515 -50.41 -14.77 -48.08
N GLN A 516 -51.06 -13.72 -47.58
CA GLN A 516 -52.44 -13.82 -47.07
C GLN A 516 -53.44 -14.18 -48.17
N THR A 517 -53.22 -13.72 -49.39
CA THR A 517 -54.07 -14.04 -50.57
C THR A 517 -53.88 -15.50 -51.01
N LEU A 518 -52.65 -16.02 -50.93
CA LEU A 518 -52.36 -17.44 -51.17
C LEU A 518 -52.94 -18.35 -50.09
N LEU A 519 -52.83 -17.95 -48.81
CA LEU A 519 -53.38 -18.70 -47.68
C LEU A 519 -54.92 -18.66 -47.64
N SER A 520 -55.55 -17.57 -48.09
CA SER A 520 -57.00 -17.49 -48.23
C SER A 520 -57.51 -18.27 -49.45
N GLY A 521 -56.74 -18.33 -50.54
CA GLY A 521 -57.00 -19.21 -51.69
C GLY A 521 -56.96 -20.70 -51.34
N LEU A 522 -56.10 -21.10 -50.40
CA LEU A 522 -56.06 -22.47 -49.85
C LEU A 522 -57.18 -22.76 -48.82
N LYS A 523 -57.85 -21.72 -48.29
CA LYS A 523 -59.01 -21.84 -47.40
C LYS A 523 -60.35 -21.67 -48.12
N GLY A 524 -60.41 -22.05 -49.39
CA GLY A 524 -61.62 -22.04 -50.21
C GLY A 524 -62.54 -23.24 -49.97
N GLN A 525 -63.54 -23.02 -49.09
CA GLN A 525 -64.85 -23.71 -48.92
C GLN A 525 -64.90 -25.15 -48.35
N PRO A 526 -65.97 -25.49 -47.59
CA PRO A 526 -66.07 -26.68 -46.73
C PRO A 526 -66.07 -28.03 -47.46
#